data_AF-A0A5K1EUQ5-F1
#
_entry.id   AF-A0A5K1EUQ5-F1
#
_cell.length_a   1.000
_cell.length_b   1.000
_cell.length_c   1.000
_cell.angle_alpha   90.00
_cell.angle_beta   90.00
_cell.angle_gamma   90.00
#
_symmetry.space_group_name_H-M   'P 1'
#
loop_
_entity.id
_entity.type
_entity.pdbx_description
1 polymer ?
#
loop_
_entity_poly.entity_id
_entity_poly.type
_entity_poly.pdbx_seq_one_letter_code
_entity_poly.pdbx_strand_id
1 'polypeptide(L)' 'CVICQMNYRRGDMCMTLPCKHIYHSGCVSRWLSINK' A
#
# COMPACT_ATOMS: atom_id res chain seq x y z
N CYS A 1 2.69 4.33 4.86
CA CYS A 1 2.78 3.76 3.50
C CYS A 1 4.02 4.31 2.81
N VAL A 2 5.01 3.45 2.52
CA VAL A 2 6.30 3.93 1.94
C VAL A 2 6.16 4.43 0.50
N ILE A 3 5.07 4.07 -0.19
CA ILE A 3 4.78 4.53 -1.57
C ILE A 3 4.36 6.01 -1.58
N CYS A 4 3.45 6.42 -0.69
CA CYS A 4 2.94 7.79 -0.65
C CYS A 4 3.52 8.64 0.50
N GLN A 5 4.39 8.06 1.33
CA GLN A 5 4.99 8.71 2.51
C GLN A 5 3.97 9.23 3.54
N MET A 6 2.72 8.74 3.50
CA MET A 6 1.67 9.11 4.45
C MET A 6 1.55 8.10 5.60
N ASN A 7 1.12 8.61 6.75
CA ASN A 7 0.78 7.81 7.93
C ASN A 7 -0.49 6.96 7.69
N TYR A 8 -0.55 5.80 8.32
CA TYR A 8 -1.76 4.98 8.35
C TYR A 8 -2.72 5.52 9.41
N ARG A 9 -3.99 5.65 9.04
CA ARG A 9 -5.07 6.11 9.93
C ARG A 9 -6.11 5.00 10.11
N ARG A 10 -6.84 5.02 11.22
CA ARG A 10 -7.98 4.11 11.40
C ARG A 10 -9.02 4.40 10.31
N GLY A 11 -9.41 3.36 9.58
CA GLY A 11 -10.31 3.47 8.42
C GLY A 11 -9.57 3.47 7.07
N ASP A 12 -8.24 3.59 7.05
CA ASP A 12 -7.49 3.47 5.81
C ASP A 12 -7.55 2.03 5.28
N MET A 13 -7.92 1.89 4.01
CA MET A 13 -7.82 0.62 3.31
C MET A 13 -6.34 0.26 3.11
N CYS A 14 -5.90 -0.78 3.82
CA CYS A 14 -4.54 -1.28 3.76
C CYS A 14 -4.52 -2.72 3.27
N MET A 15 -3.49 -3.09 2.51
CA MET A 15 -3.21 -4.47 2.11
C MET A 15 -1.86 -4.90 2.65
N THR A 16 -1.80 -6.17 3.06
CA THR A 16 -0.55 -6.82 3.48
C THR A 16 -0.11 -7.76 2.36
N LEU A 17 1.10 -7.55 1.87
CA LEU A 17 1.72 -8.42 0.87
C LEU A 17 2.28 -9.70 1.53
N PRO A 18 2.50 -10.79 0.77
CA PRO A 18 3.07 -12.03 1.30
C PRO A 18 4.47 -11.83 1.92
N CYS A 19 5.19 -10.79 1.52
CA CYS A 19 6.45 -10.37 2.14
C CYS A 19 6.27 -9.64 3.49
N LYS A 20 5.06 -9.64 4.07
CA LYS A 20 4.65 -9.01 5.34
C LYS A 20 4.67 -7.47 5.37
N HIS A 21 4.90 -6.83 4.23
CA HIS A 21 4.84 -5.38 4.14
C HIS A 21 3.39 -4.89 3.99
N ILE A 22 3.06 -3.79 4.67
CA ILE A 22 1.73 -3.19 4.67
C ILE A 22 1.75 -1.92 3.82
N TYR A 23 0.75 -1.73 2.96
CA TYR A 23 0.60 -0.55 2.13
C TYR A 23 -0.86 -0.12 2.09
N HIS A 24 -1.13 1.13 1.73
CA HIS A 24 -2.49 1.50 1.34
C HIS A 24 -2.91 0.69 0.11
N SER A 25 -4.13 0.13 0.09
CA SER A 25 -4.64 -0.71 -1.00
C SER A 25 -4.52 -0.01 -2.35
N GLY A 26 -4.84 1.28 -2.41
CA GLY A 26 -4.70 2.09 -3.63
C GLY A 26 -3.24 2.30 -4.05
N CYS A 27 -2.33 2.50 -3.09
CA CYS A 27 -0.91 2.67 -3.38
C CYS A 27 -0.28 1.40 -3.94
N VAL A 28 -0.52 0.25 -3.31
CA VAL A 28 0.05 -1.02 -3.77
C VAL A 28 -0.54 -1.45 -5.11
N SER A 29 -1.85 -1.27 -5.31
CA SER A 29 -2.50 -1.58 -6.59
C SER A 29 -1.93 -0.76 -7.74
N ARG A 30 -1.79 0.57 -7.54
CA ARG A 30 -1.16 1.46 -8.53
C ARG A 30 0.30 1.10 -8.79
N TRP A 31 1.07 0.83 -7.74
CA TRP A 31 2.49 0.49 -7.86
C TRP A 31 2.70 -0.83 -8.65
N LEU A 32 1.90 -1.86 -8.38
CA LEU A 32 1.93 -3.13 -9.11
C LEU A 32 1.50 -2.96 -10.58
N SER A 33 0.53 -2.09 -10.87
CA SER A 33 0.10 -1.81 -12.23
C SER A 33 1.17 -1.12 -13.09
N ILE A 34 2.06 -0.33 -12.48
CA ILE A 34 3.13 0.39 -13.19
C ILE A 34 4.35 -0.51 -13.41
N ASN A 35 4.66 -1.40 -12.47
CA ASN A 35 5.84 -2.28 -12.50
C ASN A 35 5.53 -3.66 -13.11
N LYS A 36 4.61 -3.70 -14.09
CA LYS A 36 4.30 -4.94 -14.82
C LYS A 36 5.34 -5.23 -15.90
#